data_AF-A0A2J0PNA9-F1
#
_entry.id   AF-A0A2J0PNA9-F1
#
_cell.length_a   1.000
_cell.length_b   1.000
_cell.length_c   1.000
_cell.angle_alpha   90.00
_cell.angle_beta   90.00
_cell.angle_gamma   90.00
#
_symmetry.space_group_name_H-M   'P 1'
#
loop_
_entity.id
_entity.type
_entity.pdbx_description
1 polymer ?
#
loop_
_entity_poly.entity_id
_entity_poly.type
_entity_poly.pdbx_seq_one_letter_code
_entity_poly.pdbx_strand_id
1 'polypeptide(L)'
;MKLIDILVQELPDLGGWPIGADGLYQNAKGHLIGVQGCIISPVDMELGIVAEDLHRSVTREQYEAALAASKPEWNGDGLPPVGVEFEHSFHADGFSTWHWRKCTAVGKHGVLCVDEKDTELYLNDTNNRFRPIRSEADKKRDEAVADMVKRIGITPESAATCYEICTRID
;
A
#
# COMPACT_ATOMS: atom_id res chain seq x y z
N MET A 1 17.68 17.31 1.35
CA MET A 1 16.61 16.35 1.71
C MET A 1 16.38 16.41 3.21
N LYS A 2 15.13 16.33 3.69
CA LYS A 2 14.85 16.35 5.13
C LYS A 2 15.14 14.98 5.74
N LEU A 3 15.38 14.94 7.05
CA LEU A 3 15.66 13.70 7.78
C LEU A 3 14.54 12.68 7.61
N ILE A 4 13.28 13.11 7.67
CA ILE A 4 12.12 12.24 7.49
C ILE A 4 12.13 11.50 6.14
N ASP A 5 12.51 12.20 5.07
CA ASP A 5 12.55 11.63 3.72
C ASP A 5 13.69 10.61 3.60
N ILE A 6 14.86 10.92 4.19
CA ILE A 6 16.01 10.00 4.25
C ILE A 6 15.64 8.73 5.05
N LEU A 7 14.96 8.89 6.19
CA LEU A 7 14.53 7.75 7.00
C LEU A 7 13.54 6.87 6.23
N VAL A 8 12.54 7.46 5.57
CA VAL A 8 11.57 6.71 4.76
C VAL A 8 12.23 5.91 3.64
N GLN A 9 13.29 6.47 3.04
CA GLN A 9 14.02 5.84 1.94
C GLN A 9 14.97 4.73 2.41
N GLU A 10 15.79 4.98 3.42
CA GLU A 10 16.95 4.13 3.75
C GLU A 10 16.67 3.18 4.93
N LEU A 11 15.84 3.59 5.89
CA LEU A 11 15.61 2.82 7.10
C LEU A 11 14.98 1.43 6.85
N PRO A 12 14.07 1.24 5.87
CA PRO A 12 13.55 -0.09 5.54
C PRO A 12 14.64 -1.11 5.18
N ASP A 13 15.69 -0.69 4.46
CA ASP A 13 16.81 -1.55 4.08
C ASP A 13 17.79 -1.81 5.23
N LEU A 14 17.77 -0.95 6.26
CA LEU A 14 18.59 -1.05 7.48
C LEU A 14 17.90 -1.81 8.64
N GLY A 15 16.79 -2.51 8.36
CA GLY A 15 16.05 -3.28 9.36
C GLY A 15 14.92 -2.51 10.06
N GLY A 16 14.61 -1.30 9.58
CA GLY A 16 13.48 -0.51 10.03
C GLY A 16 13.74 0.28 11.31
N TRP A 17 12.65 0.66 11.98
CA TRP A 17 12.71 1.52 13.16
C TRP A 17 13.40 0.82 14.34
N PRO A 18 14.40 1.44 14.99
CA PRO A 18 15.11 0.82 16.12
C PRO A 18 14.19 0.49 17.29
N ILE A 19 14.36 -0.71 17.84
CA ILE A 19 13.56 -1.18 18.98
C ILE A 19 13.82 -0.27 20.19
N GLY A 20 12.75 0.28 20.76
CA GLY A 20 12.79 1.11 21.97
C GLY A 20 13.14 2.59 21.73
N ALA A 21 13.35 3.03 20.48
CA ALA A 21 13.50 4.44 20.19
C ALA A 21 12.13 5.13 20.04
N ASP A 22 11.91 6.22 20.78
CA ASP A 22 10.73 7.09 20.63
C ASP A 22 10.92 8.08 19.48
N GLY A 23 12.17 8.48 19.23
CA GLY A 23 12.54 9.38 18.14
C GLY A 23 13.98 9.18 17.68
N LEU A 24 14.24 9.65 16.47
CA LEU A 24 15.56 9.67 15.85
C LEU A 24 15.94 11.09 15.47
N TYR A 25 17.19 11.47 15.68
CA TYR A 25 17.76 12.65 15.05
C TYR A 25 19.13 12.30 14.46
N GLN A 26 19.55 13.08 13.48
CA GLN A 26 20.87 12.93 12.87
C GLN A 26 21.82 13.99 13.43
N ASN A 27 23.03 13.56 13.80
CA ASN A 27 24.09 14.47 14.21
C ASN A 27 24.84 15.05 13.00
N ALA A 28 25.69 16.07 13.23
CA ALA A 28 26.48 16.72 12.16
C ALA A 28 27.48 15.79 11.44
N LYS A 29 27.68 14.57 11.93
CA LYS A 29 28.52 13.53 11.32
C LYS A 29 27.71 12.47 10.57
N GLY A 30 26.40 12.66 10.40
CA GLY A 30 25.55 11.72 9.66
C GLY A 30 25.03 10.52 10.47
N HIS A 31 25.40 10.37 11.75
CA HIS A 31 24.97 9.23 12.56
C HIS A 31 23.56 9.46 13.11
N LEU A 32 22.78 8.37 13.15
CA LEU A 32 21.49 8.35 13.81
C LEU A 32 21.64 8.15 15.31
N ILE A 33 20.91 8.96 16.06
CA ILE A 33 20.86 8.90 17.51
C ILE A 33 19.41 8.68 17.94
N GLY A 34 19.19 7.63 18.73
CA GLY A 34 17.90 7.25 19.27
C GLY A 34 17.63 7.98 20.57
N VAL A 35 16.42 8.47 20.72
CA VAL A 35 15.91 9.09 21.94
C VAL A 35 14.87 8.18 22.55
N GLN A 36 15.04 7.84 23.82
CA GLN A 36 14.07 7.10 24.62
C GLN A 36 13.79 7.90 25.90
N GLY A 37 12.75 8.73 25.89
CA GLY A 37 12.55 9.77 26.91
C GLY A 37 13.75 10.73 27.02
N CYS A 38 14.44 10.71 28.17
CA CYS A 38 15.65 11.51 28.41
C CYS A 38 16.97 10.77 28.07
N ILE A 39 16.88 9.50 27.67
CA ILE A 39 18.05 8.66 27.36
C ILE A 39 18.39 8.84 25.88
N ILE A 40 19.64 9.21 25.62
CA ILE A 40 20.19 9.35 24.28
C ILE A 40 21.11 8.16 24.05
N SER A 41 20.75 7.28 23.12
CA SER A 41 21.52 6.10 22.76
C SER A 41 21.99 6.22 21.32
N PRO A 42 23.29 6.03 21.03
CA PRO A 42 23.74 5.89 19.66
C PRO A 42 23.01 4.70 19.04
N VAL A 43 22.42 4.90 17.87
CA VAL A 43 21.97 3.79 17.03
C VAL A 43 23.19 3.38 16.23
N ASP A 44 23.46 2.08 16.14
CA ASP A 44 24.55 1.55 15.30
C ASP A 44 24.13 1.59 13.81
N MET A 45 23.76 2.79 13.35
CA MET A 45 23.27 3.08 12.01
C MET A 45 23.84 4.42 11.55
N GLU A 46 24.59 4.37 10.45
CA GLU A 46 25.12 5.53 9.76
C GLU A 46 24.37 5.72 8.44
N LEU A 47 23.84 6.92 8.21
CA LEU A 47 23.23 7.28 6.93
C LEU A 47 24.28 7.95 6.06
N GLY A 48 24.41 7.50 4.80
CA GLY A 48 25.33 8.10 3.83
C GLY A 48 24.94 9.53 3.39
N ILE A 49 23.75 10.00 3.75
CA ILE A 49 23.21 11.31 3.40
C ILE A 49 23.02 12.14 4.68
N VAL A 50 23.56 13.35 4.70
CA VAL A 50 23.34 14.32 5.79
C VAL A 50 22.07 15.13 5.49
N ALA A 51 21.12 15.11 6.42
CA ALA A 51 19.88 15.87 6.35
C ALA A 51 20.14 17.38 6.39
N GLU A 52 19.31 18.16 5.70
CA GLU A 52 19.38 19.62 5.76
C GLU A 52 18.90 20.16 7.12
N ASP A 53 17.95 19.47 7.76
CA ASP A 53 17.37 19.80 9.06
C ASP A 53 18.05 19.02 10.20
N LEU A 54 19.38 19.16 10.26
CA LEU A 54 20.21 18.68 11.37
C LEU A 54 19.60 19.03 12.74
N HIS A 55 19.70 18.10 13.70
CA HIS A 55 19.14 18.21 15.06
C HIS A 55 17.61 18.23 15.17
N ARG A 56 16.87 18.12 14.07
CA ARG A 56 15.43 17.86 14.16
C ARG A 56 15.20 16.41 14.55
N SER A 57 14.42 16.19 15.60
CA SER A 57 13.94 14.85 15.94
C SER A 57 12.73 14.49 15.06
N VAL A 58 12.76 13.28 14.54
CA VAL A 58 11.63 12.60 13.91
C VAL A 58 11.10 11.59 14.92
N THR A 59 9.81 11.64 15.23
CA THR A 59 9.20 10.60 16.08
C THR A 59 8.86 9.36 15.27
N ARG A 60 8.67 8.25 15.95
CA ARG A 60 8.23 7.00 15.31
C ARG A 60 6.93 7.20 14.52
N GLU A 61 5.97 7.92 15.08
CA GLU A 61 4.67 8.17 14.44
C GLU A 61 4.83 9.02 13.17
N GLN A 62 5.71 10.03 13.20
CA GLN A 62 6.00 10.85 12.02
C GLN A 62 6.62 10.00 10.90
N TYR A 63 7.57 9.12 11.26
CA TYR A 63 8.18 8.18 10.32
C TYR A 63 7.15 7.19 9.76
N GLU A 64 6.34 6.55 10.58
CA GLU A 64 5.33 5.60 10.12
C GLU A 64 4.28 6.28 9.22
N ALA A 65 3.85 7.50 9.56
CA ALA A 65 2.94 8.28 8.72
C ALA A 65 3.56 8.69 7.38
N ALA A 66 4.83 9.13 7.38
CA ALA A 66 5.54 9.48 6.15
C ALA A 66 5.85 8.24 5.29
N LEU A 67 6.19 7.11 5.91
CA LEU A 67 6.40 5.84 5.23
C LEU A 67 5.09 5.35 4.58
N ALA A 68 3.96 5.49 5.28
CA ALA A 68 2.65 5.19 4.71
C ALA A 68 2.30 6.12 3.54
N ALA A 69 2.57 7.43 3.66
CA ALA A 69 2.31 8.41 2.60
C ALA A 69 3.27 8.28 1.40
N SER A 70 4.48 7.75 1.61
CA SER A 70 5.48 7.53 0.57
C SER A 70 5.27 6.25 -0.23
N LYS A 71 4.49 5.29 0.29
CA LYS A 71 4.11 4.13 -0.49
C LYS A 71 3.16 4.61 -1.60
N PRO A 72 3.45 4.33 -2.89
CA PRO A 72 2.51 4.68 -3.95
C PRO A 72 1.17 4.05 -3.63
N GLU A 73 0.10 4.84 -3.66
CA GLU A 73 -1.27 4.32 -3.62
C GLU A 73 -1.38 3.31 -4.77
N TRP A 74 -1.47 2.04 -4.40
CA TRP A 74 -1.63 0.98 -5.37
C TRP A 74 -2.97 1.20 -6.08
N ASN A 75 -2.94 1.37 -7.39
CA ASN A 75 -4.11 1.71 -8.21
C ASN A 75 -4.96 0.48 -8.59
N GLY A 76 -4.55 -0.72 -8.15
CA GLY A 76 -5.18 -1.99 -8.51
C GLY A 76 -4.48 -2.76 -9.62
N ASP A 77 -3.47 -2.17 -10.28
CA ASP A 77 -2.70 -2.89 -11.29
C ASP A 77 -1.67 -3.81 -10.64
N GLY A 78 -1.70 -5.09 -11.03
CA GLY A 78 -0.78 -6.11 -10.51
C GLY A 78 -1.14 -6.62 -9.11
N LEU A 79 -0.15 -7.11 -8.39
CA LEU A 79 -0.33 -7.63 -7.03
C LEU A 79 -0.28 -6.48 -6.01
N PRO A 80 -1.08 -6.55 -4.91
CA PRO A 80 -1.02 -5.54 -3.86
C PRO A 80 0.37 -5.53 -3.19
N PRO A 81 0.95 -4.34 -2.91
CA PRO A 81 2.22 -4.24 -2.19
C PRO A 81 2.14 -4.72 -0.73
N VAL A 82 3.30 -5.07 -0.16
CA VAL A 82 3.37 -5.50 1.25
C VAL A 82 2.90 -4.40 2.20
N GLY A 83 2.01 -4.78 3.12
CA GLY A 83 1.38 -3.90 4.11
C GLY A 83 0.18 -3.12 3.59
N VAL A 84 -0.19 -3.27 2.32
CA VAL A 84 -1.41 -2.67 1.76
C VAL A 84 -2.62 -3.53 2.11
N GLU A 85 -3.70 -2.87 2.51
CA GLU A 85 -5.01 -3.49 2.64
C GLU A 85 -5.76 -3.40 1.31
N PHE A 86 -6.41 -4.49 0.91
CA PHE A 86 -7.02 -4.63 -0.40
C PHE A 86 -8.31 -5.44 -0.33
N GLU A 87 -9.10 -5.35 -1.38
CA GLU A 87 -10.22 -6.27 -1.61
C GLU A 87 -9.82 -7.31 -2.65
N HIS A 88 -10.23 -8.55 -2.46
CA HIS A 88 -10.13 -9.58 -3.50
C HIS A 88 -11.44 -10.30 -3.75
N SER A 89 -11.56 -10.90 -4.93
CA SER A 89 -12.70 -11.72 -5.31
C SER A 89 -12.26 -13.01 -5.98
N PHE A 90 -12.89 -14.11 -5.61
CA PHE A 90 -12.60 -15.42 -6.16
C PHE A 90 -13.23 -15.58 -7.55
N HIS A 91 -12.51 -16.28 -8.44
CA HIS A 91 -13.06 -16.67 -9.74
C HIS A 91 -14.30 -17.55 -9.59
N ALA A 92 -14.35 -18.40 -8.56
CA ALA A 92 -15.49 -19.27 -8.26
C ALA A 92 -16.80 -18.51 -8.02
N ASP A 93 -16.72 -17.28 -7.50
CA ASP A 93 -17.88 -16.41 -7.24
C ASP A 93 -18.25 -15.55 -8.46
N GLY A 94 -17.69 -15.86 -9.64
CA GLY A 94 -17.85 -15.02 -10.83
C GLY A 94 -17.33 -13.59 -10.63
N PHE A 95 -16.43 -13.38 -9.66
CA PHE A 95 -15.92 -12.10 -9.22
C PHE A 95 -16.95 -11.12 -8.61
N SER A 96 -18.05 -11.65 -8.06
CA SER A 96 -19.16 -10.84 -7.53
C SER A 96 -19.01 -10.46 -6.06
N THR A 97 -18.42 -11.34 -5.25
CA THR A 97 -18.22 -11.12 -3.80
C THR A 97 -16.80 -10.66 -3.52
N TRP A 98 -16.65 -9.57 -2.76
CA TRP A 98 -15.36 -8.99 -2.43
C TRP A 98 -15.05 -9.13 -0.94
N HIS A 99 -13.81 -9.48 -0.63
CA HIS A 99 -13.34 -9.72 0.72
C HIS A 99 -12.10 -8.88 1.02
N TRP A 100 -12.13 -8.17 2.15
CA TRP A 100 -11.00 -7.40 2.66
C TRP A 100 -9.86 -8.31 3.13
N ARG A 101 -8.62 -7.92 2.86
CA ARG A 101 -7.40 -8.61 3.31
C ARG A 101 -6.26 -7.61 3.51
N LYS A 102 -5.24 -7.99 4.29
CA LYS A 102 -3.98 -7.25 4.42
C LYS A 102 -2.81 -8.05 3.87
N CYS A 103 -2.05 -7.48 2.93
CA CYS A 103 -0.90 -8.14 2.33
C CYS A 103 0.26 -8.20 3.33
N THR A 104 0.79 -9.41 3.57
CA THR A 104 1.94 -9.64 4.46
C THR A 104 3.21 -9.99 3.70
N ALA A 105 3.08 -10.62 2.53
CA ALA A 105 4.19 -10.88 1.61
C ALA A 105 3.71 -10.97 0.15
N VAL A 106 4.59 -10.65 -0.79
CA VAL A 106 4.31 -10.75 -2.23
C VAL A 106 5.27 -11.76 -2.85
N GLY A 107 4.70 -12.77 -3.51
CA GLY A 107 5.43 -13.72 -4.35
C GLY A 107 5.28 -13.38 -5.83
N LYS A 108 5.85 -14.22 -6.70
CA LYS A 108 5.84 -13.98 -8.16
C LYS A 108 4.45 -14.02 -8.80
N HIS A 109 3.54 -14.83 -8.26
CA HIS A 109 2.23 -15.14 -8.83
C HIS A 109 1.08 -14.97 -7.83
N GLY A 110 1.33 -14.28 -6.73
CA GLY A 110 0.33 -14.16 -5.67
C GLY A 110 0.87 -13.52 -4.41
N VAL A 111 0.00 -13.38 -3.43
CA VAL A 111 0.29 -12.72 -2.17
C VAL A 111 -0.04 -13.64 -1.00
N LEU A 112 0.77 -13.55 0.05
CA LEU A 112 0.39 -14.00 1.38
C LEU A 112 -0.34 -12.82 2.05
N CYS A 113 -1.46 -13.12 2.68
CA CYS A 113 -2.28 -12.13 3.34
C CYS A 113 -2.98 -12.70 4.57
N VAL A 114 -3.49 -11.81 5.41
CA VAL A 114 -4.33 -12.16 6.56
C VAL A 114 -5.75 -11.62 6.39
N ASP A 115 -6.72 -12.29 7.00
CA ASP A 115 -8.10 -11.83 7.14
C ASP A 115 -8.33 -11.08 8.47
N GLU A 116 -9.58 -10.70 8.75
CA GLU A 116 -9.96 -9.98 9.98
C GLU A 116 -9.69 -10.79 11.27
N LYS A 117 -9.54 -12.11 11.15
CA LYS A 117 -9.24 -13.02 12.27
C LYS A 117 -7.76 -13.38 12.34
N ASP A 118 -6.92 -12.68 11.58
CA ASP A 118 -5.49 -12.94 11.45
C ASP A 118 -5.19 -14.34 10.86
N THR A 119 -6.11 -14.88 10.06
CA THR A 119 -5.94 -16.17 9.39
C THR A 119 -5.08 -15.98 8.14
N GLU A 120 -3.94 -16.66 8.08
CA GLU A 120 -3.05 -16.62 6.92
C GLU A 120 -3.64 -17.35 5.70
N LEU A 121 -3.57 -16.70 4.56
CA LEU A 121 -4.10 -17.15 3.28
C LEU A 121 -3.11 -16.84 2.17
N TYR A 122 -2.99 -17.74 1.19
CA TYR A 122 -2.28 -17.49 -0.05
C TYR A 122 -3.27 -17.28 -1.21
N LEU A 123 -3.19 -16.13 -1.87
CA LEU A 123 -4.05 -15.75 -2.99
C LEU A 123 -3.22 -15.58 -4.26
N ASN A 124 -3.49 -16.39 -5.28
CA ASN A 124 -2.80 -16.30 -6.58
C ASN A 124 -3.53 -15.36 -7.56
N ASP A 125 -2.79 -14.81 -8.51
CA ASP A 125 -3.26 -13.90 -9.57
C ASP A 125 -4.15 -14.54 -10.64
N THR A 126 -4.21 -15.87 -10.68
CA THR A 126 -4.98 -16.62 -11.69
C THR A 126 -6.43 -16.82 -11.25
N ASN A 127 -6.64 -17.13 -9.98
CA ASN A 127 -7.95 -17.43 -9.40
C ASN A 127 -8.56 -16.26 -8.63
N ASN A 128 -7.83 -15.16 -8.47
CA ASN A 128 -8.28 -14.01 -7.70
C ASN A 128 -8.09 -12.72 -8.49
N ARG A 129 -9.04 -11.80 -8.33
CA ARG A 129 -8.86 -10.40 -8.69
C ARG A 129 -8.59 -9.60 -7.44
N PHE A 130 -7.67 -8.65 -7.55
CA PHE A 130 -7.33 -7.74 -6.47
C PHE A 130 -7.72 -6.32 -6.87
N ARG A 131 -8.08 -5.49 -5.90
CA ARG A 131 -8.21 -4.05 -6.09
C ARG A 131 -8.01 -3.29 -4.78
N PRO A 132 -7.77 -1.97 -4.83
CA PRO A 132 -7.68 -1.15 -3.63
C PRO A 132 -9.02 -1.09 -2.90
N ILE A 133 -8.99 -0.79 -1.61
CA ILE A 133 -10.22 -0.59 -0.83
C ILE A 133 -10.97 0.61 -1.42
N ARG A 134 -12.22 0.39 -1.79
CA ARG A 134 -13.10 1.43 -2.31
C ARG A 134 -13.77 2.18 -1.17
N SER A 135 -13.93 3.49 -1.34
CA SER A 135 -14.76 4.30 -0.42
C SER A 135 -16.24 3.89 -0.54
N GLU A 136 -17.05 4.17 0.50
CA GLU A 136 -18.51 3.93 0.45
C GLU A 136 -19.20 4.68 -0.70
N ALA A 137 -18.66 5.84 -1.09
CA ALA A 137 -19.16 6.58 -2.25
C ALA A 137 -18.87 5.84 -3.57
N ASP A 138 -17.69 5.26 -3.71
CA ASP A 138 -17.31 4.46 -4.89
C ASP A 138 -18.17 3.20 -5.01
N LYS A 139 -18.40 2.50 -3.89
CA LYS A 139 -19.28 1.32 -3.86
C LYS A 139 -20.69 1.67 -4.35
N LYS A 140 -21.28 2.77 -3.87
CA LYS A 140 -22.60 3.23 -4.29
C LYS A 140 -22.65 3.65 -5.76
N ARG A 141 -21.57 4.25 -6.28
CA ARG A 141 -21.47 4.57 -7.72
C ARG A 141 -21.46 3.31 -8.56
N ASP A 142 -20.63 2.33 -8.21
CA ASP A 142 -20.53 1.08 -8.97
C ASP A 142 -21.80 0.23 -8.87
N GLU A 143 -22.48 0.22 -7.72
CA GLU A 143 -23.79 -0.41 -7.57
C GLU A 143 -24.84 0.25 -8.47
N ALA A 144 -24.88 1.59 -8.51
CA ALA A 144 -25.77 2.32 -9.39
C ALA A 144 -25.46 2.07 -10.88
N VAL A 145 -24.17 2.00 -11.25
CA VAL A 145 -23.73 1.64 -12.61
C VAL A 145 -24.11 0.19 -12.93
N ALA A 146 -23.91 -0.76 -12.02
CA ALA A 146 -24.27 -2.16 -12.21
C ALA A 146 -25.79 -2.35 -12.36
N ASP A 147 -26.60 -1.67 -11.54
CA ASP A 147 -28.06 -1.66 -11.69
C ASP A 147 -28.48 -1.01 -13.01
N MET A 148 -27.84 0.08 -13.41
CA MET A 148 -28.07 0.72 -14.71
C MET A 148 -27.74 -0.23 -15.85
N VAL A 149 -26.57 -0.89 -15.85
CA VAL A 149 -26.13 -1.91 -16.83
C VAL A 149 -27.12 -3.07 -16.92
N LYS A 150 -27.59 -3.57 -15.76
CA LYS A 150 -28.59 -4.63 -15.70
C LYS A 150 -29.93 -4.20 -16.31
N ARG A 151 -30.35 -2.95 -16.09
CA ARG A 151 -31.59 -2.39 -16.65
C ARG A 151 -31.51 -2.14 -18.15
N ILE A 152 -30.36 -1.70 -18.67
CA ILE A 152 -30.14 -1.43 -20.10
C ILE A 152 -29.77 -2.69 -20.90
N GLY A 153 -29.47 -3.81 -20.25
CA GLY A 153 -29.22 -5.10 -20.90
C GLY A 153 -27.93 -5.15 -21.74
N ILE A 154 -26.99 -4.24 -21.49
CA ILE A 154 -25.70 -4.21 -22.20
C ILE A 154 -24.83 -5.33 -21.63
N THR A 155 -24.63 -6.38 -22.41
CA THR A 155 -23.67 -7.43 -22.13
C THR A 155 -22.24 -6.93 -22.37
N PRO A 156 -21.20 -7.51 -21.73
CA PRO A 156 -19.81 -7.18 -22.01
C PRO A 156 -19.45 -7.25 -23.51
N GLU A 157 -20.08 -8.17 -24.24
CA GLU A 157 -19.96 -8.30 -25.69
C GLU A 157 -20.52 -7.09 -26.42
N SER A 158 -21.69 -6.57 -26.02
CA SER A 158 -22.27 -5.36 -26.62
C SER A 158 -21.47 -4.08 -26.33
N ALA A 159 -20.81 -4.00 -25.17
CA ALA A 159 -19.91 -2.90 -24.84
C ALA A 159 -18.65 -2.91 -25.71
N ALA A 160 -18.07 -4.09 -25.97
CA ALA A 160 -16.95 -4.25 -26.90
C ALA A 160 -17.35 -3.86 -28.34
N THR A 161 -18.56 -4.23 -28.77
CA THR A 161 -19.09 -3.84 -30.10
C THR A 161 -19.27 -2.33 -30.23
N CYS A 162 -19.75 -1.64 -29.19
CA CYS A 162 -19.83 -0.17 -29.19
C CYS A 162 -18.45 0.48 -29.32
N TYR A 163 -17.43 -0.07 -28.66
CA TYR A 163 -16.06 0.45 -28.74
C TYR A 163 -15.45 0.23 -30.14
N GLU A 164 -15.66 -0.94 -30.75
CA GLU A 164 -15.22 -1.22 -32.13
C GLU A 164 -15.95 -0.39 -33.20
N ILE A 165 -17.23 -0.08 -33.00
CA ILE A 165 -17.97 0.81 -33.91
C ILE A 165 -17.42 2.23 -33.82
N CYS A 166 -17.14 2.72 -32.61
CA CYS A 166 -16.59 4.06 -32.41
C CYS A 166 -15.16 4.22 -32.97
N THR A 167 -14.36 3.15 -33.06
CA THR A 167 -12.99 3.20 -33.60
C THR A 167 -12.89 2.89 -35.10
N ARG A 168 -14.00 2.50 -35.75
CA ARG A 168 -14.09 2.31 -37.21
C ARG A 168 -14.68 3.50 -37.97
N ILE A 169 -15.13 4.54 -37.26
CA ILE A 169 -15.56 5.80 -37.85
C ILE A 169 -14.36 6.76 -37.82
N ASP A 170 -13.36 6.46 -38.65
CA ASP A 170 -12.32 7.37 -39.13
C ASP A 170 -12.01 7.03 -40.60
#